data_AF-A0A1E7HS46-F1
#
_entry.id   AF-A0A1E7HS46-F1
#
_cell.length_a   1.000
_cell.length_b   1.000
_cell.length_c   1.000
_cell.angle_alpha   90.00
_cell.angle_beta   90.00
_cell.angle_gamma   90.00
#
_symmetry.space_group_name_H-M   'P 1'
#
loop_
_entity.id
_entity.type
_entity.pdbx_description
1 polymer ?
#
loop_
_entity_poly.entity_id
_entity_poly.type
_entity_poly.pdbx_seq_one_letter_code
_entity_poly.pdbx_strand_id
1 'polypeptide(L)'
;MKTVYVKKTNQTTVICPKCGFVKIFDTTKFKNTHRRLKAKCRCGEVFGFTLEFRKHYRKKVGLPGEYIIQGKGEKGEVIIRDLSLSGIQFESLNPH
;
A
#
# COMPACT_ATOMS: atom_id res chain seq x y z
N MET A 1 1.01 -13.39 2.62
CA MET A 1 -0.11 -12.64 3.28
C MET A 1 -1.04 -12.11 2.20
N LYS A 2 -2.36 -12.29 2.33
CA LYS A 2 -3.32 -11.94 1.27
C LYS A 2 -3.53 -10.42 1.22
N THR A 3 -3.50 -9.83 0.02
CA THR A 3 -3.83 -8.41 -0.19
C THR A 3 -5.29 -8.29 -0.61
N VAL A 4 -5.99 -7.35 0.01
CA VAL A 4 -7.41 -7.07 -0.25
C VAL A 4 -7.52 -5.64 -0.73
N TYR A 5 -8.00 -5.45 -1.96
CA TYR A 5 -8.15 -4.14 -2.58
C TYR A 5 -9.44 -3.47 -2.10
N VAL A 6 -9.32 -2.22 -1.69
CA VAL A 6 -10.43 -1.43 -1.18
C VAL A 6 -11.11 -0.70 -2.34
N LYS A 7 -12.44 -0.83 -2.43
CA LYS A 7 -13.23 -0.13 -3.46
C LYS A 7 -13.35 1.35 -3.14
N LYS A 8 -13.73 2.17 -4.12
CA LYS A 8 -13.92 3.63 -3.97
C LYS A 8 -14.91 4.00 -2.84
N THR A 9 -15.84 3.11 -2.51
CA THR A 9 -16.82 3.25 -1.42
C THR A 9 -16.22 3.10 -0.02
N ASN A 10 -14.90 2.93 0.11
CA ASN A 10 -14.20 2.60 1.36
C ASN A 10 -14.72 1.34 2.03
N GLN A 11 -15.38 0.46 1.29
CA GLN A 11 -15.76 -0.86 1.76
C GLN A 11 -14.88 -1.91 1.11
N THR A 12 -14.66 -2.99 1.85
CA THR A 12 -14.01 -4.17 1.28
C THR A 12 -14.66 -5.44 1.76
N THR A 13 -14.48 -6.48 0.97
CA THR A 13 -15.02 -7.80 1.20
C THR A 13 -13.88 -8.72 1.58
N VAL A 14 -13.96 -9.30 2.78
CA VAL A 14 -13.01 -10.32 3.24
C VAL A 14 -13.73 -11.66 3.28
N ILE A 15 -13.08 -12.65 2.68
CA ILE A 15 -13.57 -14.02 2.59
C ILE A 15 -12.67 -14.89 3.48
N CYS A 16 -13.28 -15.64 4.39
CA CYS A 16 -12.57 -16.61 5.21
C CYS A 16 -11.99 -17.73 4.31
N PRO A 17 -10.67 -18.03 4.41
CA PRO A 17 -10.05 -19.06 3.59
C PRO A 17 -10.50 -20.48 3.95
N LYS A 18 -11.03 -20.69 5.17
CA LYS A 18 -11.43 -22.02 5.66
C LYS A 18 -12.88 -22.38 5.33
N CYS A 19 -13.82 -21.46 5.58
CA CYS A 19 -15.26 -21.75 5.43
C CYS A 19 -15.97 -20.92 4.35
N GLY A 20 -15.25 -20.06 3.63
CA GLY A 20 -15.83 -19.21 2.59
C GLY A 20 -16.73 -18.08 3.11
N PHE A 21 -16.86 -17.89 4.42
CA PHE A 21 -17.70 -16.85 4.99
C PHE A 21 -17.25 -15.45 4.53
N VAL A 22 -18.21 -14.67 4.03
CA VAL A 22 -17.98 -13.34 3.46
C VAL A 22 -18.40 -12.28 4.46
N LYS A 23 -17.52 -11.32 4.74
CA LYS A 23 -17.82 -10.14 5.55
C LYS A 23 -17.47 -8.87 4.78
N ILE A 24 -18.43 -7.97 4.69
CA ILE A 24 -18.22 -6.61 4.17
C ILE A 24 -18.02 -5.69 5.38
N PHE A 25 -17.02 -4.83 5.33
CA PHE A 25 -16.79 -3.84 6.40
C PHE A 25 -16.21 -2.54 5.86
N ASP A 26 -16.39 -1.48 6.64
CA ASP A 26 -15.88 -0.15 6.38
C ASP A 26 -14.39 -0.07 6.70
N THR A 27 -13.62 0.48 5.76
CA THR A 27 -12.16 0.60 5.80
C THR A 27 -11.66 2.02 6.03
N THR A 28 -12.56 3.01 6.17
CA THR A 28 -12.22 4.43 6.40
C THR A 28 -11.25 4.61 7.57
N LYS A 29 -11.52 3.92 8.70
CA LYS A 29 -10.68 3.96 9.91
C LYS A 29 -9.25 3.42 9.70
N PHE A 30 -9.01 2.66 8.63
CA PHE A 30 -7.73 2.01 8.35
C PHE A 30 -6.90 2.71 7.27
N LYS A 31 -7.41 3.79 6.65
CA LYS A 31 -6.68 4.52 5.59
C LYS A 31 -5.36 5.13 6.07
N ASN A 32 -5.38 5.71 7.27
CA ASN A 32 -4.25 6.47 7.84
C ASN A 32 -3.50 5.69 8.94
N THR A 33 -3.86 4.43 9.16
CA THR A 33 -3.28 3.57 10.22
C THR A 33 -2.71 2.28 9.63
N HIS A 34 -2.43 1.29 10.48
CA HIS A 34 -1.87 0.01 10.05
C HIS A 34 -2.75 -0.68 8.99
N ARG A 35 -2.16 -0.88 7.80
CA ARG A 35 -2.82 -1.58 6.68
C ARG A 35 -2.89 -3.09 6.87
N ARG A 36 -2.12 -3.66 7.80
CA ARG A 36 -2.08 -5.09 8.11
C ARG A 36 -3.07 -5.38 9.22
N LEU A 37 -4.06 -6.23 8.93
CA LEU A 37 -5.13 -6.59 9.84
C LEU A 37 -5.14 -8.09 10.08
N LYS A 38 -5.65 -8.50 11.24
CA LYS A 38 -6.00 -9.89 11.56
C LYS A 38 -7.50 -9.99 11.73
N ALA A 39 -8.12 -11.01 11.14
CA ALA A 39 -9.53 -11.34 11.35
C ALA A 39 -9.65 -12.71 12.00
N LYS A 40 -10.61 -12.83 12.93
CA LYS A 40 -11.09 -14.09 13.47
C LYS A 40 -12.47 -14.38 12.87
N CYS A 41 -12.60 -15.51 12.20
CA CYS A 41 -13.87 -15.97 11.64
C CYS A 41 -14.70 -16.71 12.70
N ARG A 42 -16.02 -16.75 12.50
CA ARG A 42 -16.95 -17.56 13.31
C ARG A 42 -16.65 -19.07 13.29
N CYS A 43 -15.94 -19.56 12.27
CA CYS A 43 -15.49 -20.95 12.21
C CYS A 43 -14.21 -21.23 13.03
N GLY A 44 -13.70 -20.23 13.77
CA GLY A 44 -12.49 -20.31 14.59
C GLY A 44 -11.20 -19.93 13.86
N GLU A 45 -11.20 -19.85 12.53
CA GLU A 45 -10.01 -19.51 11.74
C GLU A 45 -9.53 -18.08 12.00
N VAL A 46 -8.23 -17.90 12.23
CA VAL A 46 -7.59 -16.59 12.38
C VAL A 46 -6.60 -16.38 11.25
N PHE A 47 -6.80 -15.33 10.46
CA PHE A 47 -5.95 -15.07 9.30
C PHE A 47 -5.62 -13.58 9.15
N GLY A 48 -4.42 -13.32 8.63
CA GLY A 48 -3.91 -11.97 8.38
C GLY A 48 -4.08 -11.54 6.93
N PHE A 49 -4.40 -10.27 6.70
CA PHE A 49 -4.48 -9.67 5.37
C PHE A 49 -4.03 -8.20 5.38
N THR A 50 -3.71 -7.67 4.21
CA THR A 50 -3.36 -6.25 4.03
C THR A 50 -4.40 -5.55 3.21
N LEU A 51 -4.83 -4.37 3.65
CA LEU A 51 -5.66 -3.47 2.87
C LEU A 51 -4.81 -2.67 1.89
N GLU A 52 -5.16 -2.76 0.61
CA GLU A 52 -4.59 -1.92 -0.44
C GLU A 52 -5.60 -0.84 -0.85
N PHE A 53 -5.26 0.40 -0.53
CA PHE A 53 -6.07 1.59 -0.82
C PHE A 53 -5.63 2.32 -2.09
N ARG A 54 -4.49 1.92 -2.69
CA ARG A 54 -3.98 2.54 -3.91
C ARG A 54 -4.94 2.32 -5.07
N LYS A 55 -5.23 3.41 -5.78
CA LYS A 55 -6.08 3.39 -7.00
C LYS A 55 -5.30 3.03 -8.26
N HIS A 56 -4.01 3.36 -8.29
CA HIS A 56 -3.17 3.18 -9.46
C HIS A 56 -2.13 2.11 -9.21
N TYR A 57 -1.93 1.25 -10.21
CA TYR A 57 -0.85 0.26 -10.21
C TYR A 57 0.51 0.97 -10.10
N ARG A 58 1.42 0.34 -9.36
CA ARG A 58 2.81 0.76 -9.26
C ARG A 58 3.69 -0.18 -10.08
N LYS A 59 4.33 0.36 -11.11
CA LYS A 59 5.33 -0.36 -11.89
C LYS A 59 6.66 -0.29 -11.16
N LYS A 60 7.22 -1.45 -10.82
CA LYS A 60 8.59 -1.54 -10.30
C LYS A 60 9.58 -1.15 -11.39
N VAL A 61 10.52 -0.30 -11.05
CA VAL A 61 11.55 0.21 -11.95
C VAL A 61 12.88 0.35 -11.19
N GLY A 62 13.97 0.57 -11.92
CA GLY A 62 15.29 0.87 -11.37
C GLY A 62 15.92 1.99 -12.18
N LEU A 63 15.19 3.09 -12.32
CA LEU A 63 15.62 4.20 -13.17
C LEU A 63 16.53 5.15 -12.38
N PRO A 64 17.68 5.57 -12.93
CA PRO A 64 18.45 6.64 -12.34
C PRO A 64 17.68 7.96 -12.46
N GLY A 65 17.92 8.86 -11.51
CA GLY A 65 17.36 10.19 -11.54
C GLY A 65 18.14 11.15 -10.65
N GLU A 66 17.78 12.42 -10.74
CA GLU A 66 18.34 13.49 -9.94
C GLU A 66 17.21 14.23 -9.22
N TYR A 67 17.53 14.82 -8.08
CA TYR A 67 16.61 15.69 -7.36
C TYR A 67 17.31 16.98 -6.92
N ILE A 68 16.52 18.02 -6.67
CA ILE A 68 17.00 19.34 -6.24
C ILE A 68 16.23 19.72 -4.97
N ILE A 69 16.95 20.11 -3.91
CA ILE A 69 16.35 20.69 -2.71
C ILE A 69 16.06 22.16 -2.98
N GLN A 70 14.77 22.47 -3.19
CA GLN A 70 14.32 23.84 -3.36
C GLN A 70 14.72 24.68 -2.14
N GLY A 71 15.33 25.85 -2.39
CA GLY A 71 15.79 26.78 -1.36
C GLY A 71 17.21 26.55 -0.81
N LYS A 72 17.80 25.35 -0.98
CA LYS A 72 19.20 25.09 -0.61
C LYS A 72 20.16 25.04 -1.80
N GLY A 73 19.64 24.84 -3.02
CA GLY A 73 20.47 24.67 -4.22
C GLY A 73 21.24 23.33 -4.26
N GLU A 74 21.09 22.50 -3.23
CA GLU A 74 21.67 21.16 -3.16
C GLU A 74 20.98 20.23 -4.16
N LYS A 75 21.78 19.35 -4.77
CA LYS A 75 21.32 18.32 -5.69
C LYS A 75 21.87 16.98 -5.27
N GLY A 76 21.19 15.91 -5.67
CA GLY A 76 21.66 14.57 -5.44
C GLY A 76 21.06 13.57 -6.42
N GLU A 77 21.66 12.39 -6.44
CA GLU A 77 21.22 11.28 -7.26
C GLU A 77 20.25 10.38 -6.49
N VAL A 78 19.29 9.83 -7.21
CA VAL A 78 18.29 8.90 -6.70
C VAL A 78 18.14 7.70 -7.62
N ILE A 79 17.72 6.59 -7.03
CA ILE A 79 17.15 5.47 -7.79
C ILE A 79 15.64 5.47 -7.59
N ILE A 80 14.91 5.62 -8.69
CA ILE A 80 13.46 5.47 -8.71
C ILE A 80 13.15 3.98 -8.64
N ARG A 81 12.43 3.56 -7.58
CA ARG A 81 12.08 2.16 -7.29
C ARG A 81 10.72 1.78 -7.83
N ASP A 82 9.74 2.69 -7.74
CA ASP A 82 8.43 2.49 -8.35
C ASP A 82 7.76 3.79 -8.80
N LEU A 83 6.90 3.66 -9.81
CA LEU A 83 6.11 4.74 -10.41
C LEU A 83 4.64 4.32 -10.50
N SER A 84 3.76 5.28 -10.27
CA SER A 84 2.32 5.19 -10.54
C SER A 84 1.81 6.50 -11.12
N LEU A 85 0.60 6.49 -11.69
CA LEU A 85 -0.06 7.69 -12.20
C LEU A 85 -0.23 8.81 -11.16
N SER A 86 -0.12 8.50 -9.87
CA SER A 86 -0.32 9.48 -8.79
C SER A 86 0.87 9.60 -7.84
N GLY A 87 2.06 9.12 -8.20
CA GLY A 87 3.23 9.28 -7.34
C GLY A 87 4.39 8.37 -7.66
N ILE A 88 5.50 8.66 -6.99
CA ILE A 88 6.82 8.07 -7.17
C ILE A 88 7.37 7.59 -5.82
N GLN A 89 8.13 6.50 -5.82
CA GLN A 89 8.99 6.11 -4.72
C GLN A 89 10.43 6.05 -5.21
N PHE A 90 11.32 6.73 -4.50
CA PHE A 90 12.75 6.77 -4.80
C PHE A 90 13.57 6.65 -3.52
N GLU A 91 14.84 6.30 -3.69
CA GLU A 91 15.85 6.24 -2.62
C GLU A 91 17.01 7.15 -3.03
N SER A 92 17.49 8.00 -2.10
CA SER A 92 18.70 8.78 -2.32
C SER A 92 19.93 7.88 -2.19
N LEU A 93 20.90 8.08 -3.06
CA LEU A 93 22.15 7.31 -3.03
C LEU A 93 23.09 7.77 -1.91
N ASN A 94 22.96 9.03 -1.49
CA ASN A 94 23.70 9.61 -0.39
C ASN A 94 22.75 10.01 0.77
N PRO A 95 23.19 9.92 2.04
CA PRO A 95 22.47 10.52 3.16
C PRO A 95 22.51 12.05 3.07
N HIS A 96 21.43 12.68 3.55
CA HIS A 96 21.28 14.14 3.65
C HIS A 96 21.04 14.55 5.10
#